data_AF-M2Y118-F1
#
_entry.id   AF-M2Y118-F1
#
_cell.length_a   1.000
_cell.length_b   1.000
_cell.length_c   1.000
_cell.angle_alpha   90.00
_cell.angle_beta   90.00
_cell.angle_gamma   90.00
#
_symmetry.space_group_name_H-M   'P 1'
#
loop_
_entity.id
_entity.type
_entity.pdbx_description
1 polymer ?
#
loop_
_entity_poly.entity_id
_entity_poly.type
_entity_poly.pdbx_seq_one_letter_code
_entity_poly.pdbx_strand_id
1 'polypeptide(L)' 'MTTSLSQEEKDWPSTCNKAKESYEECFFHWYRESFLKGVSENPCEDLWKAYESCVKSLASSRKLEHLLTSEWNLDQSKGE' A
#
# COMPACT_ATOMS: atom_id res chain seq x y z
N MET A 1 16.51 -20.86 18.16
CA MET A 1 16.86 -19.42 18.15
C MET A 1 16.41 -18.86 16.82
N THR A 2 15.13 -18.49 16.72
CA THR A 2 14.60 -17.86 15.50
C THR A 2 14.53 -16.37 15.80
N THR A 3 15.40 -15.64 15.12
CA THR A 3 15.66 -14.22 15.25
C THR A 3 14.35 -13.42 15.17
N SER A 4 14.20 -12.51 16.13
CA SER A 4 13.20 -11.45 16.12
C SER A 4 13.25 -10.73 14.77
N LEU A 5 12.17 -10.85 14.01
CA LEU A 5 11.91 -10.17 12.74
C LEU A 5 10.55 -9.45 12.86
N SER A 6 10.26 -8.88 14.03
CA SER A 6 8.91 -8.40 14.36
C SER A 6 8.87 -7.00 14.96
N GLN A 7 10.00 -6.30 15.08
CA GLN A 7 10.05 -5.04 15.84
C GLN A 7 10.56 -3.82 15.07
N GLU A 8 10.97 -3.95 13.80
CA GLU A 8 11.43 -2.80 12.99
C GLU A 8 10.39 -2.27 11.98
N GLU A 9 9.22 -2.90 11.84
CA GLU A 9 8.17 -2.45 10.90
C GLU A 9 7.11 -1.52 11.53
N LYS A 10 7.20 -1.23 12.84
CA LYS A 10 6.09 -0.66 13.63
C LYS A 10 6.21 0.83 13.92
N ASP A 11 6.74 1.61 12.99
CA ASP A 11 6.78 3.08 13.09
C ASP A 11 5.80 3.79 12.15
N TRP A 12 4.90 3.05 11.50
CA TRP A 12 3.83 3.65 10.70
C TRP A 12 2.75 4.30 11.59
N PRO A 13 2.26 5.52 11.28
CA PRO A 13 1.20 6.14 12.04
C PRO A 13 -0.09 5.32 11.99
N SER A 14 -0.61 4.97 13.17
CA SER A 14 -1.82 4.13 13.31
C SER A 14 -3.08 4.70 12.64
N THR A 15 -3.04 5.99 12.27
CA THR A 15 -4.14 6.73 11.65
C THR A 15 -4.72 6.06 10.41
N CYS A 16 -3.91 5.34 9.63
CA CYS A 16 -4.37 4.66 8.40
C CYS A 16 -4.48 3.14 8.53
N ASN A 17 -4.26 2.56 9.72
CA ASN A 17 -4.17 1.10 9.88
C ASN A 17 -5.43 0.37 9.45
N LYS A 18 -6.62 0.88 9.78
CA LYS A 18 -7.87 0.22 9.38
C LYS A 18 -8.04 0.14 7.86
N ALA A 19 -7.76 1.25 7.16
CA ALA A 19 -7.83 1.29 5.70
C ALA A 19 -6.75 0.40 5.07
N LYS A 20 -5.55 0.39 5.66
CA LYS A 20 -4.44 -0.49 5.26
C LYS A 20 -4.82 -1.96 5.41
N GLU A 21 -5.29 -2.38 6.59
CA GLU A 21 -5.68 -3.75 6.90
C GLU A 21 -6.77 -4.24 5.93
N SER A 22 -7.82 -3.45 5.70
CA SER A 22 -8.87 -3.81 4.74
C SER A 22 -8.33 -3.97 3.31
N TYR A 23 -7.46 -3.07 2.86
CA TYR A 23 -6.82 -3.19 1.55
C TYR A 23 -5.89 -4.41 1.46
N GLU A 24 -5.04 -4.63 2.45
CA GLU A 24 -4.09 -5.74 2.50
C GLU A 24 -4.79 -7.10 2.53
N GLU A 25 -5.86 -7.25 3.32
CA GLU A 25 -6.68 -8.47 3.35
C GLU A 25 -7.24 -8.80 1.96
N CYS A 26 -7.82 -7.80 1.28
CA CYS A 26 -8.31 -7.97 -0.08
C CYS A 26 -7.17 -8.31 -1.05
N PHE A 27 -6.09 -7.53 -1.03
CA PHE A 27 -4.98 -7.65 -1.96
C PHE A 27 -4.29 -9.01 -1.81
N PHE A 28 -3.99 -9.47 -0.60
CA PHE A 28 -3.33 -10.76 -0.39
C PHE A 28 -4.22 -11.93 -0.78
N HIS A 29 -5.53 -11.83 -0.55
CA HIS A 29 -6.47 -12.85 -1.02
C HIS A 29 -6.49 -12.90 -2.56
N TRP A 30 -6.72 -11.76 -3.20
CA TRP A 30 -6.72 -11.66 -4.66
C TRP A 30 -5.38 -12.08 -5.28
N TYR A 31 -4.26 -11.69 -4.68
CA TYR A 31 -2.93 -12.02 -5.17
C TYR A 31 -2.73 -13.53 -5.24
N ARG A 32 -3.07 -14.24 -4.15
CA ARG A 32 -2.91 -15.70 -4.03
C ARG A 32 -3.91 -16.46 -4.90
N GLU A 33 -5.17 -16.02 -4.90
CA GLU A 33 -6.26 -16.80 -5.49
C GLU A 33 -6.53 -16.49 -6.96
N SER A 34 -6.14 -15.32 -7.45
CA SER A 34 -6.46 -14.83 -8.79
C SER A 34 -5.21 -14.41 -9.57
N PHE A 35 -4.44 -13.47 -9.04
CA PHE A 35 -3.31 -12.88 -9.78
C PHE A 35 -2.25 -13.91 -10.17
N LEU A 36 -1.81 -14.75 -9.21
CA LEU A 36 -0.85 -15.82 -9.47
C LEU A 36 -1.38 -16.91 -10.42
N LYS A 37 -2.70 -16.97 -10.65
CA LYS A 37 -3.35 -17.89 -11.60
C LYS A 37 -3.64 -17.22 -12.95
N GLY A 38 -3.14 -15.99 -13.17
CA GLY A 38 -3.26 -15.26 -14.43
C GLY A 38 -4.48 -14.36 -14.55
N VAL A 39 -5.25 -14.15 -13.48
CA VAL A 39 -6.39 -13.21 -13.47
C VAL A 39 -5.94 -11.88 -12.90
N SER A 40 -5.80 -10.87 -13.77
CA SER A 40 -5.24 -9.55 -13.42
C SER A 40 -6.27 -8.51 -13.00
N GLU A 41 -7.56 -8.80 -13.10
CA GLU A 41 -8.61 -7.87 -12.67
C GLU A 41 -8.55 -7.66 -11.15
N ASN A 42 -8.29 -6.44 -10.71
CA ASN A 42 -8.10 -6.09 -9.29
C ASN A 42 -9.41 -5.62 -8.64
N PRO A 43 -10.02 -6.42 -7.73
CA PRO A 43 -11.25 -6.05 -7.04
C PRO A 43 -11.03 -5.07 -5.87
N CYS A 44 -9.77 -4.79 -5.51
CA CYS A 44 -9.40 -4.04 -4.30
C CYS A 44 -9.19 -2.54 -4.57
N GLU A 45 -9.54 -2.05 -5.75
CA GLU A 45 -9.28 -0.68 -6.21
C GLU A 45 -9.88 0.40 -5.29
N ASP A 46 -11.11 0.19 -4.80
CA ASP A 46 -11.76 1.15 -3.91
C ASP A 46 -11.12 1.16 -2.50
N LEU A 47 -10.67 -0.01 -2.04
CA LEU A 47 -9.93 -0.14 -0.78
C LEU A 47 -8.55 0.54 -0.89
N TRP A 48 -7.90 0.39 -2.04
CA TRP A 48 -6.66 1.09 -2.35
C TRP A 48 -6.85 2.60 -2.29
N LYS A 49 -7.85 3.15 -2.99
CA LYS A 49 -8.14 4.60 -2.97
C LYS A 49 -8.40 5.14 -1.57
N ALA A 50 -9.13 4.38 -0.75
CA ALA A 50 -9.39 4.77 0.65
C ALA A 50 -8.09 4.83 1.47
N TYR A 51 -7.23 3.81 1.34
CA TYR A 51 -5.93 3.79 2.00
C TYR A 51 -5.01 4.89 1.48
N GLU A 52 -4.85 5.02 0.17
CA GLU A 52 -4.00 6.01 -0.49
C GLU A 52 -4.40 7.45 -0.09
N SER A 53 -5.70 7.75 -0.05
CA SER A 53 -6.22 9.04 0.41
C SER A 53 -5.83 9.35 1.85
N CYS A 54 -5.87 8.35 2.74
CA CYS A 54 -5.43 8.51 4.13
C CYS A 54 -3.93 8.80 4.21
N VAL A 55 -3.11 8.06 3.47
CA VAL A 55 -1.64 8.25 3.43
C VAL A 55 -1.28 9.64 2.91
N LYS A 56 -1.88 10.07 1.80
CA LYS A 56 -1.68 11.41 1.22
C LYS A 56 -2.08 12.50 2.22
N SER A 57 -3.24 12.37 2.86
CA SER A 57 -3.71 13.34 3.86
C SER A 57 -2.77 13.42 5.07
N LEU A 58 -2.28 12.28 5.55
CA LEU A 58 -1.33 12.19 6.66
C LEU A 58 0.01 12.84 6.29
N ALA A 59 0.54 12.55 5.10
CA ALA A 59 1.75 13.18 4.59
C ALA A 59 1.58 14.70 4.52
N SER A 60 0.42 15.18 4.05
CA SER A 60 0.13 16.61 4.01
C SER A 60 0.06 17.27 5.38
N SER A 61 -0.57 16.62 6.35
CA SER A 61 -0.61 17.15 7.73
C SER A 61 0.78 17.30 8.36
N ARG A 62 1.76 16.51 7.88
CA ARG A 62 3.14 16.46 8.40
C ARG A 62 4.15 17.20 7.53
N LYS A 63 3.72 17.83 6.43
CA LYS A 63 4.61 18.49 5.45
C LYS A 63 5.62 17.51 4.81
N LEU A 64 5.18 16.27 4.60
CA LEU A 64 5.99 15.15 4.07
C LEU A 64 5.59 14.78 2.63
N GLU A 65 4.81 15.59 1.93
CA GLU A 65 4.29 15.29 0.59
C GLU A 65 5.41 15.02 -0.44
N HIS A 66 6.57 15.67 -0.27
CA HIS A 66 7.74 15.46 -1.11
C HIS A 66 8.29 14.02 -1.06
N LEU A 67 7.99 13.28 0.00
CA LEU A 67 8.35 11.85 0.13
C LEU A 67 7.43 10.95 -0.70
N LEU A 68 6.22 11.42 -1.06
CA LEU A 68 5.29 10.66 -1.89
C LEU A 68 5.57 10.83 -3.39
N THR A 69 6.26 11.88 -3.79
CA THR A 69 6.49 12.24 -5.21
C THR A 69 7.87 11.88 -5.73
N SER A 70 8.84 11.61 -4.85
CA SER A 70 10.24 11.44 -5.26
C SER A 70 10.57 10.07 -5.86
N GLU A 71 9.77 9.02 -5.59
CA GLU A 71 10.04 7.66 -6.09
C GLU A 71 8.95 7.08 -7.01
N TRP A 72 7.71 7.58 -6.99
CA TRP A 72 6.64 7.13 -7.91
C TRP A 72 6.81 7.59 -9.36
N ASN A 73 7.69 8.56 -9.62
CA ASN A 73 7.94 9.08 -10.97
C ASN A 73 8.84 8.19 -11.84
N LEU A 74 9.24 7.00 -11.36
CA LEU A 74 10.14 6.09 -12.08
C LEU A 74 9.42 5.03 -12.94
N ASP A 75 8.09 4.89 -12.86
CA ASP A 75 7.34 3.84 -13.59
C ASP A 75 6.20 4.38 -14.49
N GLN A 76 6.47 5.44 -15.25
CA GLN A 76 5.60 5.89 -16.35
C GLN A 76 6.29 5.81 -17.72
N SER A 77 7.47 5.21 -17.82
CA SER A 77 8.30 5.28 -19.05
C SER A 77 8.60 3.95 -19.76
N LYS A 78 7.89 2.85 -19.46
CA LYS A 78 7.99 1.62 -20.29
C LYS A 78 6.64 0.94 -20.48
N GLY A 79 5.88 1.48 -21.40
CA GLY A 79 4.69 0.87 -21.98
C GLY A 79 4.48 1.39 -23.40
N GLU A 80 5.42 1.09 -24.29
CA GLU A 80 5.22 1.02 -25.75
C GLU A 80 5.19 -0.45 -26.16
#